data_AF-A0A3B9WNQ5-F1
#
_entry.id   AF-A0A3B9WNQ5-F1
#
_cell.length_a   1.000
_cell.length_b   1.000
_cell.length_c   1.000
_cell.angle_alpha   90.00
_cell.angle_beta   90.00
_cell.angle_gamma   90.00
#
_symmetry.space_group_name_H-M   'P 1'
#
loop_
_entity.id
_entity.type
_entity.pdbx_description
1 polymer ?
#
loop_
_entity_poly.entity_id
_entity_poly.type
_entity_poly.pdbx_seq_one_letter_code
_entity_poly.pdbx_strand_id
1 'polypeptide(L)'
;MSALETIEVSLPDGTRKSLPVGSTSLDLAQGIGSRLAKAAVAAVVDGIETDLNVLLSAGAKVSIITAESDAGRHVLRHSTAHVMAQAVVQLFVGAKFTIGPAIEDGFYYDFELPGGKTFSDTDLASITEKMREIIKADQSFTRDEMSAKAALELFADQPYKCEIITRVTSGSADGTDASEVQGGDVVSVYRNTDSFVDLCRGPHVPTTGKLGHFALMKVAGAYWRGNEKGPMLQRIYGTAWESKVALEEHITRLAEAEKRDHRRLAVEMDLLSFPSELGGGLAVWHPKGGIVRKLMEDYSRHRHQNGGYQFVFTPHLANADLFETSGHLHFYKDGMYPPMEMDNGTYYPKPMNCPMHCLIYRDRQRSYRELPLRLFELGTVYRYERAGTLHGLLRIRGFTQDDSHIFCTE
;
A
#
# COMPACT_ATOMS: atom_id res chain seq x y z
N MET A 1 -35.66 6.63 -45.15
CA MET A 1 -34.77 7.00 -44.04
C MET A 1 -34.92 5.91 -42.99
N SER A 2 -33.86 5.13 -42.74
CA SER A 2 -33.88 4.11 -41.68
C SER A 2 -34.08 4.82 -40.34
N ALA A 3 -35.05 4.39 -39.53
CA ALA A 3 -35.15 4.86 -38.16
C ALA A 3 -33.87 4.41 -37.44
N LEU A 4 -33.08 5.35 -36.92
CA LEU A 4 -31.91 5.02 -36.11
C LEU A 4 -32.42 4.22 -34.91
N GLU A 5 -32.01 2.94 -34.84
CA GLU A 5 -32.30 2.11 -33.67
C GLU A 5 -31.69 2.77 -32.43
N THR A 6 -32.44 2.77 -31.33
CA THR A 6 -32.05 3.41 -30.08
C THR A 6 -31.99 2.39 -28.96
N ILE A 7 -31.07 2.61 -28.02
CA ILE A 7 -30.98 1.91 -26.75
C ILE A 7 -31.44 2.85 -25.63
N GLU A 8 -32.08 2.29 -24.61
CA GLU A 8 -32.42 3.02 -23.39
C GLU A 8 -31.47 2.62 -22.27
N VAL A 9 -30.89 3.59 -21.58
CA VAL A 9 -30.03 3.37 -20.40
C VAL A 9 -30.60 4.11 -19.19
N SER A 10 -30.27 3.64 -18.00
CA SER A 10 -30.76 4.21 -16.73
C SER A 10 -29.63 4.88 -15.94
N LEU A 11 -29.93 6.04 -15.36
CA LEU A 11 -29.00 6.86 -14.57
C LEU A 11 -29.25 6.70 -13.06
N PRO A 12 -28.30 7.11 -12.19
CA PRO A 12 -28.42 6.93 -10.74
C PRO A 12 -29.59 7.68 -10.10
N ASP A 13 -30.07 8.76 -10.74
CA ASP A 13 -31.23 9.54 -10.31
C ASP A 13 -32.57 8.90 -10.71
N GLY A 14 -32.54 7.72 -11.33
CA GLY A 14 -33.72 7.00 -11.80
C GLY A 14 -34.23 7.47 -13.17
N THR A 15 -33.62 8.49 -13.76
CA THR A 15 -33.98 8.94 -15.11
C THR A 15 -33.47 7.96 -16.17
N ARG A 16 -34.12 7.98 -17.34
CA ARG A 16 -33.74 7.18 -18.50
C ARG A 16 -33.33 8.06 -19.66
N LYS A 17 -32.34 7.61 -20.43
CA LYS A 17 -31.83 8.31 -21.61
C LYS A 17 -31.84 7.37 -22.81
N SER A 18 -32.35 7.89 -23.92
CA SER A 18 -32.32 7.22 -25.22
C SER A 18 -31.08 7.66 -25.97
N LEU A 19 -30.30 6.70 -26.46
CA LEU A 19 -29.08 6.90 -27.25
C LEU A 19 -29.15 6.05 -28.53
N PRO A 20 -28.48 6.42 -29.62
CA PRO A 20 -28.30 5.53 -30.77
C PRO A 20 -27.66 4.19 -30.37
N VAL A 21 -28.01 3.11 -31.06
CA VAL A 21 -27.28 1.83 -30.95
C VAL A 21 -25.80 2.06 -31.28
N GLY A 22 -24.92 1.51 -30.45
CA GLY A 22 -23.47 1.70 -30.57
C GLY A 22 -22.93 2.91 -29.80
N SER A 23 -23.75 3.62 -29.02
CA SER A 23 -23.26 4.67 -28.13
C SER A 23 -22.44 4.14 -26.96
N THR A 24 -21.48 4.95 -26.55
CA THR A 24 -20.56 4.71 -25.44
C THR A 24 -20.96 5.48 -24.18
N SER A 25 -20.29 5.22 -23.07
CA SER A 25 -20.43 6.05 -21.86
C SER A 25 -20.00 7.50 -22.10
N LEU A 26 -19.04 7.74 -23.00
CA LEU A 26 -18.67 9.09 -23.42
C LEU A 26 -19.82 9.79 -24.14
N ASP A 27 -20.49 9.12 -25.07
CA ASP A 27 -21.64 9.68 -25.81
C ASP A 27 -22.79 10.01 -24.87
N LEU A 28 -23.04 9.14 -23.87
CA LEU A 28 -24.00 9.41 -22.80
C LEU A 28 -23.64 10.69 -22.03
N ALA A 29 -22.38 10.83 -21.61
CA ALA A 29 -21.92 12.02 -20.90
C ALA A 29 -22.07 13.29 -21.75
N GLN A 30 -21.79 13.22 -23.05
CA GLN A 30 -21.99 14.31 -24.01
C GLN A 30 -23.47 14.68 -24.17
N GLY A 31 -24.34 13.66 -24.25
CA GLY A 31 -25.79 13.84 -24.34
C GLY A 31 -26.44 14.42 -23.07
N ILE A 32 -25.82 14.25 -21.90
CA ILE A 32 -26.23 14.90 -20.66
C ILE A 32 -25.75 16.36 -20.63
N GLY A 33 -24.49 16.61 -20.99
CA GLY A 33 -23.97 17.96 -21.13
C GLY A 33 -22.46 18.03 -21.29
N SER A 34 -21.99 19.05 -22.02
CA SER A 34 -20.58 19.25 -22.34
C SER A 34 -19.68 19.35 -21.11
N ARG A 35 -20.17 19.92 -20.00
CA ARG A 35 -19.43 19.99 -18.73
C ARG A 35 -19.17 18.61 -18.14
N LEU A 36 -20.17 17.71 -18.15
CA LEU A 36 -20.02 16.36 -17.63
C LEU A 36 -19.07 15.55 -18.53
N ALA A 37 -19.23 15.61 -19.85
CA ALA A 37 -18.31 14.96 -20.79
C ALA A 37 -16.85 15.42 -20.62
N LYS A 38 -16.63 16.70 -20.30
CA LYS A 38 -15.28 17.21 -20.03
C LYS A 38 -14.69 16.63 -18.74
N ALA A 39 -15.50 16.50 -17.69
CA ALA A 39 -15.09 16.00 -16.38
C ALA A 39 -15.04 14.46 -16.26
N ALA A 40 -15.71 13.75 -17.17
CA ALA A 40 -15.76 12.29 -17.20
C ALA A 40 -14.37 11.68 -17.46
N VAL A 41 -14.02 10.65 -16.69
CA VAL A 41 -12.79 9.86 -16.83
C VAL A 41 -13.03 8.37 -17.02
N ALA A 42 -14.11 7.83 -16.45
CA ALA A 42 -14.54 6.43 -16.56
C ALA A 42 -16.06 6.34 -16.34
N ALA A 43 -16.62 5.14 -16.37
CA ALA A 43 -18.01 4.90 -16.01
C ALA A 43 -18.16 3.63 -15.16
N VAL A 44 -19.30 3.51 -14.50
CA VAL A 44 -19.79 2.26 -13.91
C VAL A 44 -20.97 1.79 -14.75
N VAL A 45 -20.85 0.63 -15.36
CA VAL A 45 -21.90 -0.01 -16.17
C VAL A 45 -22.32 -1.30 -15.48
N ASP A 46 -23.59 -1.37 -15.05
CA ASP A 46 -24.16 -2.51 -14.32
C ASP A 46 -23.34 -2.95 -13.10
N GLY A 47 -22.75 -1.98 -12.41
CA GLY A 47 -21.94 -2.18 -11.20
C GLY A 47 -20.46 -2.46 -11.45
N ILE A 48 -20.00 -2.45 -12.70
CA ILE A 48 -18.60 -2.70 -13.09
C ILE A 48 -17.97 -1.40 -13.59
N GLU A 49 -16.77 -1.07 -13.10
CA GLU A 49 -15.99 0.06 -13.63
C GLU A 49 -15.46 -0.24 -15.03
N THR A 50 -15.68 0.67 -15.99
CA THR A 50 -15.33 0.50 -17.40
C THR A 50 -14.76 1.78 -18.00
N ASP A 51 -13.98 1.65 -19.08
CA ASP A 51 -13.55 2.79 -19.87
C ASP A 51 -14.75 3.54 -20.45
N LEU A 52 -14.57 4.83 -20.72
CA LEU A 52 -15.63 5.64 -21.33
C LEU A 52 -16.01 5.21 -22.76
N ASN A 53 -15.09 4.54 -23.45
CA ASN A 53 -15.28 4.11 -24.84
C ASN A 53 -15.97 2.74 -24.95
N VAL A 54 -16.30 2.08 -23.83
CA VAL A 54 -17.06 0.82 -23.85
C VAL A 54 -18.47 1.07 -24.36
N LEU A 55 -18.92 0.22 -25.29
CA LEU A 55 -20.26 0.24 -25.86
C LEU A 55 -21.32 -0.10 -24.81
N LEU A 56 -22.40 0.67 -24.80
CA LEU A 56 -23.51 0.46 -23.90
C LEU A 56 -24.52 -0.53 -24.47
N SER A 57 -25.02 -1.41 -23.60
CA SER A 57 -26.10 -2.35 -23.92
C SER A 57 -27.47 -1.75 -23.55
N ALA A 58 -28.52 -2.18 -24.24
CA ALA A 58 -29.88 -1.77 -23.90
C ALA A 58 -30.27 -2.20 -22.47
N GLY A 59 -30.81 -1.27 -21.70
CA GLY A 59 -31.23 -1.48 -20.31
C GLY A 59 -30.12 -1.29 -19.28
N ALA A 60 -28.88 -0.99 -19.69
CA ALA A 60 -27.76 -0.84 -18.77
C ALA A 60 -27.98 0.27 -17.73
N LYS A 61 -27.50 0.05 -16.51
CA LYS A 61 -27.39 1.06 -15.45
C LYS A 61 -26.03 1.72 -15.54
N VAL A 62 -26.00 3.02 -15.83
CA VAL A 62 -24.75 3.75 -16.11
C VAL A 62 -24.58 4.91 -15.13
N SER A 63 -23.41 4.98 -14.50
CA SER A 63 -22.97 6.14 -13.71
C SER A 63 -21.66 6.66 -14.26
N ILE A 64 -21.55 7.98 -14.45
CA ILE A 64 -20.31 8.60 -14.94
C ILE A 64 -19.37 8.88 -13.77
N ILE A 65 -18.13 8.40 -13.86
CA ILE A 65 -17.07 8.71 -12.92
C ILE A 65 -16.37 9.98 -13.39
N THR A 66 -16.32 10.99 -12.51
CA THR A 66 -15.68 12.27 -12.79
C THR A 66 -14.32 12.38 -12.10
N ALA A 67 -13.40 13.14 -12.69
CA ALA A 67 -12.03 13.30 -12.22
C ALA A 67 -11.89 13.69 -10.73
N GLU A 68 -12.83 14.48 -10.20
CA GLU A 68 -12.78 15.00 -8.82
C GLU A 68 -13.22 13.98 -7.76
N SER A 69 -13.88 12.90 -8.17
CA SER A 69 -14.30 11.81 -7.27
C SER A 69 -13.13 10.92 -6.90
N ASP A 70 -13.22 10.20 -5.77
CA ASP A 70 -12.15 9.29 -5.34
C ASP A 70 -11.88 8.18 -6.37
N ALA A 71 -12.93 7.62 -6.96
CA ALA A 71 -12.82 6.68 -8.08
C ALA A 71 -12.17 7.33 -9.31
N GLY A 72 -12.50 8.58 -9.62
CA GLY A 72 -11.88 9.31 -10.72
C GLY A 72 -10.40 9.60 -10.50
N ARG A 73 -10.01 9.97 -9.28
CA ARG A 73 -8.59 10.13 -8.90
C ARG A 73 -7.85 8.80 -8.98
N HIS A 74 -8.47 7.70 -8.60
CA HIS A 74 -7.90 6.37 -8.76
C HIS A 74 -7.61 6.06 -10.24
N VAL A 75 -8.57 6.30 -11.15
CA VAL A 75 -8.38 6.13 -12.61
C VAL A 75 -7.29 7.05 -13.16
N LEU A 76 -7.24 8.31 -12.71
CA LEU A 76 -6.19 9.27 -13.10
C LEU A 76 -4.81 8.76 -12.69
N ARG A 77 -4.65 8.31 -11.45
CA ARG A 77 -3.37 7.81 -10.91
C ARG A 77 -2.94 6.53 -11.61
N HIS A 78 -3.86 5.61 -11.86
CA HIS A 78 -3.58 4.38 -12.58
C HIS A 78 -3.11 4.66 -14.01
N SER A 79 -3.80 5.56 -14.71
CA SER A 79 -3.41 5.97 -16.06
C SER A 79 -2.09 6.75 -16.09
N THR A 80 -1.80 7.54 -15.05
CA THR A 80 -0.51 8.24 -14.90
C THR A 80 0.64 7.26 -14.66
N ALA A 81 0.40 6.16 -13.94
CA ALA A 81 1.38 5.10 -13.74
C ALA A 81 1.78 4.44 -15.08
N HIS A 82 0.82 4.21 -15.99
CA HIS A 82 1.11 3.72 -17.34
C HIS A 82 1.97 4.68 -18.16
N VAL A 83 1.65 5.99 -18.12
CA VAL A 83 2.47 7.01 -18.79
C VAL A 83 3.88 7.08 -18.20
N MET A 84 4.03 6.89 -16.89
CA MET A 84 5.34 6.78 -16.26
C MET A 84 6.09 5.54 -16.76
N ALA A 85 5.44 4.38 -16.82
CA ALA A 85 6.06 3.16 -17.34
C ALA A 85 6.51 3.32 -18.79
N GLN A 86 5.67 3.88 -19.66
CA GLN A 86 6.02 4.21 -21.04
C GLN A 86 7.24 5.14 -21.11
N ALA A 87 7.25 6.21 -20.31
CA ALA A 87 8.37 7.15 -20.27
C ALA A 87 9.68 6.45 -19.86
N VAL A 88 9.63 5.58 -18.84
CA VAL A 88 10.80 4.83 -18.36
C VAL A 88 11.31 3.87 -19.44
N VAL A 89 10.46 3.06 -20.06
CA VAL A 89 10.95 2.08 -21.07
C VAL A 89 11.49 2.76 -22.34
N GLN A 90 11.02 3.96 -22.66
CA GLN A 90 11.56 4.77 -23.77
C GLN A 90 12.93 5.38 -23.44
N LEU A 91 13.13 5.86 -22.20
CA LEU A 91 14.40 6.46 -21.76
C LEU A 91 15.46 5.41 -21.42
N PHE A 92 15.05 4.28 -20.85
CA PHE A 92 15.91 3.21 -20.35
C PHE A 92 15.67 1.94 -21.16
N VAL A 93 16.20 1.91 -22.39
CA VAL A 93 16.06 0.77 -23.31
C VAL A 93 16.50 -0.52 -22.64
N GLY A 94 15.60 -1.50 -22.58
CA GLY A 94 15.83 -2.80 -21.93
C GLY A 94 15.35 -2.88 -20.47
N ALA A 95 14.80 -1.80 -19.92
CA ALA A 95 14.14 -1.83 -18.61
C ALA A 95 12.99 -2.86 -18.59
N LYS A 96 12.90 -3.58 -17.48
CA LYS A 96 11.80 -4.51 -17.21
C LYS A 96 10.86 -3.87 -16.20
N PHE A 97 9.58 -3.88 -16.48
CA PHE A 97 8.56 -3.28 -15.63
C PHE A 97 7.63 -4.35 -15.08
N THR A 98 7.12 -4.12 -13.87
CA THR A 98 6.39 -5.14 -13.11
C THR A 98 4.97 -4.71 -12.81
N ILE A 99 4.65 -4.27 -11.59
CA ILE A 99 3.33 -3.83 -11.16
C ILE A 99 3.29 -2.32 -10.93
N GLY A 100 2.16 -1.71 -11.30
CA GLY A 100 1.98 -0.27 -11.33
C GLY A 100 0.68 0.24 -10.68
N PRO A 101 0.33 -0.15 -9.44
CA PRO A 101 -0.99 0.13 -8.90
C PRO A 101 -1.15 1.62 -8.54
N ALA A 102 -2.39 2.09 -8.68
CA ALA A 102 -2.83 3.29 -7.97
C ALA A 102 -2.97 2.97 -6.47
N ILE A 103 -2.65 3.97 -5.64
CA ILE A 103 -2.77 3.94 -4.18
C ILE A 103 -3.56 5.16 -3.71
N GLU A 104 -3.90 5.19 -2.42
CA GLU A 104 -4.80 6.19 -1.79
C GLU A 104 -4.44 7.64 -2.12
N ASP A 105 -3.16 7.97 -2.23
CA ASP A 105 -2.69 9.34 -2.49
C ASP A 105 -1.75 9.45 -3.71
N GLY A 106 -1.71 8.42 -4.55
CA GLY A 106 -0.81 8.43 -5.71
C GLY A 106 -0.75 7.11 -6.45
N PHE A 107 0.44 6.77 -6.92
CA PHE A 107 0.74 5.52 -7.60
C PHE A 107 2.21 5.18 -7.40
N TYR A 108 2.58 3.95 -7.73
CA TYR A 108 3.98 3.61 -7.93
C TYR A 108 4.12 2.66 -9.10
N TYR A 109 5.35 2.49 -9.59
CA TYR A 109 5.68 1.43 -10.54
C TYR A 109 7.08 0.90 -10.24
N ASP A 110 7.22 -0.42 -10.28
CA ASP A 110 8.46 -1.13 -9.98
C ASP A 110 9.20 -1.53 -11.27
N PHE A 111 10.49 -1.17 -11.34
CA PHE A 111 11.35 -1.39 -12.49
C PHE A 111 12.64 -2.14 -12.14
N GLU A 112 13.10 -2.97 -13.06
CA GLU A 112 14.47 -3.46 -13.12
C GLU A 112 15.17 -2.75 -14.28
N LEU A 113 16.25 -2.02 -13.98
CA LEU A 113 17.01 -1.31 -15.00
C LEU A 113 18.15 -2.18 -15.56
N PRO A 114 18.45 -2.04 -16.87
CA PRO A 114 19.50 -2.82 -17.51
C PRO A 114 20.88 -2.52 -16.90
N GLY A 115 21.71 -3.56 -16.77
CA GLY A 115 23.09 -3.44 -16.31
C GLY A 115 23.24 -3.03 -14.83
N GLY A 116 22.22 -3.26 -14.00
CA GLY A 116 22.25 -2.95 -12.56
C GLY A 116 22.25 -1.46 -12.24
N LYS A 117 21.84 -0.61 -13.19
CA LYS A 117 21.73 0.84 -12.99
C LYS A 117 20.69 1.17 -11.93
N THR A 118 20.89 2.32 -11.27
CA THR A 118 19.92 2.87 -10.33
C THR A 118 19.42 4.23 -10.80
N PHE A 119 18.17 4.56 -10.49
CA PHE A 119 17.61 5.87 -10.78
C PHE A 119 18.28 6.93 -9.89
N SER A 120 18.62 8.06 -10.50
CA SER A 120 19.06 9.28 -9.85
C SER A 120 17.96 10.35 -9.84
N ASP A 121 18.15 11.43 -9.07
CA ASP A 121 17.23 12.58 -9.10
C ASP A 121 17.18 13.23 -10.49
N THR A 122 18.29 13.22 -11.24
CA THR A 122 18.33 13.69 -12.63
C THR A 122 17.52 12.80 -13.58
N ASP A 123 17.45 11.50 -13.30
CA ASP A 123 16.61 10.57 -14.06
C ASP A 123 15.13 10.85 -13.79
N LEU A 124 14.74 11.08 -12.53
CA LEU A 124 13.36 11.47 -12.19
C LEU A 124 12.92 12.75 -12.89
N ALA A 125 13.80 13.75 -12.99
CA ALA A 125 13.51 14.97 -13.73
C ALA A 125 13.32 14.67 -15.23
N SER A 126 14.18 13.83 -15.81
CA SER A 126 14.09 13.43 -17.23
C SER A 126 12.82 12.63 -17.54
N ILE A 127 12.44 11.71 -16.64
CA ILE A 127 11.18 10.94 -16.73
C ILE A 127 9.99 11.89 -16.64
N THR A 128 10.01 12.86 -15.73
CA THR A 128 8.95 13.86 -15.58
C THR A 128 8.71 14.64 -16.87
N GLU A 129 9.78 15.14 -17.51
CA GLU A 129 9.65 15.83 -18.79
C GLU A 129 9.14 14.89 -19.89
N LYS A 130 9.62 13.64 -19.92
CA LYS A 130 9.13 12.67 -20.90
C LYS A 130 7.65 12.32 -20.74
N MET A 131 7.17 12.20 -19.51
CA MET A 131 5.74 12.03 -19.21
C MET A 131 4.92 13.24 -19.70
N ARG A 132 5.43 14.47 -19.54
CA ARG A 132 4.77 15.68 -20.05
C ARG A 132 4.69 15.69 -21.58
N GLU A 133 5.74 15.23 -22.27
CA GLU A 133 5.71 15.05 -23.73
C GLU A 133 4.60 14.08 -24.16
N ILE A 134 4.50 12.93 -23.48
CA ILE A 134 3.46 11.91 -23.75
C ILE A 134 2.05 12.45 -23.51
N ILE A 135 1.85 13.20 -22.42
CA ILE A 135 0.57 13.84 -22.11
C ILE A 135 0.21 14.87 -23.17
N LYS A 136 1.18 15.69 -23.60
CA LYS A 136 0.98 16.69 -24.65
C LYS A 136 0.66 16.07 -26.02
N ALA A 137 1.15 14.86 -26.27
CA ALA A 137 0.85 14.10 -27.48
C ALA A 137 -0.59 13.57 -27.55
N ASP A 138 -1.35 13.63 -26.45
CA ASP A 138 -2.76 13.25 -26.37
C ASP A 138 -3.09 11.87 -26.95
N GLN A 139 -2.30 10.87 -26.55
CA GLN A 139 -2.36 9.50 -27.03
C GLN A 139 -3.61 8.80 -26.51
N SER A 140 -4.40 8.18 -27.39
CA SER A 140 -5.61 7.43 -27.00
C SER A 140 -5.26 6.13 -26.30
N PHE A 141 -5.91 5.84 -25.17
CA PHE A 141 -5.84 4.51 -24.56
C PHE A 141 -6.77 3.54 -25.29
N THR A 142 -6.24 2.39 -25.68
CA THR A 142 -6.97 1.31 -26.33
C THR A 142 -6.79 0.02 -25.54
N ARG A 143 -7.93 -0.59 -25.18
CA ARG A 143 -7.99 -1.87 -24.51
C ARG A 143 -8.15 -2.98 -25.54
N ASP A 144 -7.30 -3.99 -25.47
CA ASP A 144 -7.40 -5.22 -26.24
C ASP A 144 -7.53 -6.43 -25.31
N GLU A 145 -8.22 -7.47 -25.78
CA GLU A 145 -8.26 -8.77 -25.12
C GLU A 145 -7.57 -9.81 -25.99
N MET A 146 -6.77 -10.67 -25.37
CA MET A 146 -6.05 -11.72 -26.08
C MET A 146 -5.92 -12.97 -25.23
N SER A 147 -5.64 -14.10 -25.88
CA SER A 147 -5.35 -15.34 -25.16
C SER A 147 -4.08 -15.20 -24.32
N ALA A 148 -4.01 -15.91 -23.21
CA ALA A 148 -2.81 -15.98 -22.37
C ALA A 148 -1.55 -16.36 -23.17
N LYS A 149 -1.68 -17.28 -24.14
CA LYS A 149 -0.56 -17.66 -25.01
C LYS A 149 -0.05 -16.48 -25.85
N ALA A 150 -0.96 -15.74 -26.49
CA ALA A 150 -0.58 -14.56 -27.28
C ALA A 150 0.04 -13.47 -26.40
N ALA A 151 -0.44 -13.30 -25.17
CA ALA A 151 0.14 -12.36 -24.22
C ALA A 151 1.55 -12.77 -23.75
N LEU A 152 1.80 -14.06 -23.52
CA LEU A 152 3.15 -14.57 -23.19
C LEU A 152 4.14 -14.34 -24.35
N GLU A 153 3.67 -14.47 -25.59
CA GLU A 153 4.48 -14.13 -26.77
C GLU A 153 4.73 -12.62 -26.87
N LEU A 154 3.72 -11.80 -26.59
CA LEU A 154 3.82 -10.34 -26.61
C LEU A 154 4.78 -9.79 -25.54
N PHE A 155 4.74 -10.36 -24.34
CA PHE A 155 5.57 -9.96 -23.20
C PHE A 155 6.82 -10.83 -23.03
N ALA A 156 7.27 -11.52 -24.09
CA ALA A 156 8.39 -12.46 -24.00
C ALA A 156 9.68 -11.84 -23.44
N ASP A 157 9.88 -10.53 -23.65
CA ASP A 157 11.01 -9.79 -23.09
C ASP A 157 10.74 -9.22 -21.69
N GLN A 158 9.51 -9.31 -21.16
CA GLN A 158 9.11 -8.80 -19.84
C GLN A 158 8.85 -9.98 -18.87
N PRO A 159 9.89 -10.52 -18.20
CA PRO A 159 9.78 -11.76 -17.43
C PRO A 159 8.76 -11.68 -16.29
N TYR A 160 8.63 -10.52 -15.65
CA TYR A 160 7.67 -10.31 -14.57
C TYR A 160 6.22 -10.37 -15.06
N LYS A 161 5.91 -9.81 -16.23
CA LYS A 161 4.58 -9.90 -16.85
C LYS A 161 4.26 -11.33 -17.27
N CYS A 162 5.23 -12.06 -17.83
CA CYS A 162 5.09 -13.49 -18.12
C CYS A 162 4.79 -14.32 -16.86
N GLU A 163 5.46 -14.03 -15.75
CA GLU A 163 5.20 -14.70 -14.48
C GLU A 163 3.77 -14.44 -13.98
N ILE A 164 3.30 -13.19 -14.00
CA ILE A 164 1.93 -12.82 -13.63
C ILE A 164 0.92 -13.60 -14.47
N ILE A 165 1.06 -13.59 -15.81
CA ILE A 165 0.15 -14.30 -16.72
C ILE A 165 0.13 -15.80 -16.40
N THR A 166 1.30 -16.40 -16.18
CA THR A 166 1.42 -17.84 -15.89
C THR A 166 0.75 -18.21 -14.57
N ARG A 167 0.92 -17.39 -13.52
CA ARG A 167 0.30 -17.65 -12.21
C ARG A 167 -1.20 -17.50 -12.25
N VAL A 168 -1.70 -16.49 -12.95
CA VAL A 168 -3.13 -16.25 -13.09
C VAL A 168 -3.80 -17.38 -13.86
N THR A 169 -3.20 -17.85 -14.95
CA THR A 169 -3.75 -18.93 -15.78
C THR A 169 -3.65 -20.30 -15.11
N SER A 170 -2.63 -20.53 -14.28
CA SER A 170 -2.48 -21.77 -13.50
C SER A 170 -3.27 -21.81 -12.19
N GLY A 171 -4.06 -20.77 -11.88
CA GLY A 171 -4.85 -20.69 -10.64
C GLY A 171 -4.02 -20.47 -9.37
N SER A 172 -2.75 -20.07 -9.51
CA SER A 172 -1.82 -19.78 -8.41
C SER A 172 -1.75 -18.27 -8.09
N ALA A 173 -2.70 -17.48 -8.59
CA ALA A 173 -2.74 -16.03 -8.37
C ALA A 173 -2.93 -15.68 -6.89
N ASP A 174 -2.24 -14.64 -6.44
CA ASP A 174 -2.46 -14.00 -5.16
C ASP A 174 -3.07 -12.59 -5.34
N GLY A 175 -3.27 -11.85 -4.24
CA GLY A 175 -3.86 -10.51 -4.27
C GLY A 175 -3.06 -9.48 -5.08
N THR A 176 -1.77 -9.72 -5.36
CA THR A 176 -0.94 -8.83 -6.18
C THR A 176 -1.10 -9.09 -7.68
N ASP A 177 -1.56 -10.29 -8.06
CA ASP A 177 -1.82 -10.65 -9.45
C ASP A 177 -3.21 -10.13 -9.92
N ALA A 178 -4.16 -10.02 -8.99
CA ALA A 178 -5.56 -9.66 -9.25
C ALA A 178 -5.77 -8.22 -9.76
N SER A 179 -4.81 -7.32 -9.52
CA SER A 179 -4.84 -5.95 -10.05
C SER A 179 -4.48 -5.89 -11.54
N GLU A 180 -3.78 -6.88 -12.06
CA GLU A 180 -3.22 -6.85 -13.42
C GLU A 180 -4.04 -7.71 -14.40
N VAL A 181 -4.60 -8.85 -13.95
CA VAL A 181 -5.34 -9.80 -14.80
C VAL A 181 -6.60 -10.31 -14.11
N GLN A 182 -7.70 -10.38 -14.86
CA GLN A 182 -8.93 -11.07 -14.44
C GLN A 182 -8.79 -12.54 -14.81
N GLY A 183 -8.79 -13.46 -13.84
CA GLY A 183 -8.48 -14.87 -14.05
C GLY A 183 -9.24 -15.54 -15.20
N GLY A 184 -8.61 -16.55 -15.82
CA GLY A 184 -9.11 -17.25 -17.01
C GLY A 184 -8.06 -17.29 -18.13
N ASP A 185 -8.48 -17.77 -19.31
CA ASP A 185 -7.61 -17.90 -20.49
C ASP A 185 -7.47 -16.60 -21.32
N VAL A 186 -8.24 -15.58 -20.97
CA VAL A 186 -8.25 -14.26 -21.63
C VAL A 186 -7.63 -13.23 -20.71
N VAL A 187 -6.67 -12.47 -21.23
CA VAL A 187 -6.03 -11.38 -20.53
C VAL A 187 -6.25 -10.08 -21.28
N SER A 188 -6.41 -8.99 -20.55
CA SER A 188 -6.54 -7.65 -21.11
C SER A 188 -5.21 -6.92 -21.10
N VAL A 189 -4.97 -6.15 -22.16
CA VAL A 189 -3.81 -5.27 -22.27
C VAL A 189 -4.27 -3.88 -22.68
N TYR A 190 -3.47 -2.89 -22.31
CA TYR A 190 -3.69 -1.51 -22.73
C TYR A 190 -2.51 -1.00 -23.53
N ARG A 191 -2.83 -0.23 -24.56
CA ARG A 191 -1.87 0.49 -25.39
C ARG A 191 -2.27 1.95 -25.42
N ASN A 192 -1.28 2.82 -25.48
CA ASN A 192 -1.47 4.21 -25.91
C ASN A 192 -0.55 4.58 -27.08
N THR A 193 0.38 3.69 -27.45
CA THR A 193 1.10 3.70 -28.72
C THR A 193 1.33 2.27 -29.17
N ASP A 194 1.62 2.05 -30.45
CA ASP A 194 1.99 0.71 -30.94
C ASP A 194 3.25 0.15 -30.25
N SER A 195 4.15 1.06 -29.84
CA SER A 195 5.42 0.74 -29.19
C SER A 195 5.34 0.47 -27.69
N PHE A 196 4.20 0.68 -27.05
CA PHE A 196 4.04 0.44 -25.61
C PHE A 196 2.75 -0.30 -25.32
N VAL A 197 2.87 -1.38 -24.56
CA VAL A 197 1.76 -2.19 -24.10
C VAL A 197 1.99 -2.59 -22.66
N ASP A 198 0.93 -2.56 -21.88
CA ASP A 198 0.95 -2.97 -20.49
C ASP A 198 -0.17 -3.98 -20.21
N LEU A 199 0.10 -4.92 -19.32
CA LEU A 199 -0.87 -5.89 -18.83
C LEU A 199 -1.72 -5.19 -17.78
N CYS A 200 -3.01 -5.03 -18.03
CA CYS A 200 -3.85 -4.24 -17.17
C CYS A 200 -5.35 -4.50 -17.42
N ARG A 201 -6.16 -4.39 -16.37
CA ARG A 201 -7.63 -4.49 -16.43
C ARG A 201 -8.30 -3.15 -16.75
N GLY A 202 -7.67 -2.06 -16.32
CA GLY A 202 -8.22 -0.71 -16.33
C GLY A 202 -9.31 -0.51 -15.26
N PRO A 203 -10.18 0.49 -15.41
CA PRO A 203 -10.27 1.39 -16.57
C PRO A 203 -9.15 2.45 -16.62
N HIS A 204 -8.96 3.03 -17.81
CA HIS A 204 -8.09 4.16 -18.06
C HIS A 204 -8.87 5.40 -18.50
N VAL A 205 -8.23 6.57 -18.38
CA VAL A 205 -8.74 7.79 -19.01
C VAL A 205 -8.77 7.62 -20.54
N PRO A 206 -9.63 8.35 -21.29
CA PRO A 206 -9.73 8.19 -22.74
C PRO A 206 -8.43 8.46 -23.50
N THR A 207 -7.68 9.48 -23.08
CA THR A 207 -6.43 9.91 -23.71
C THR A 207 -5.42 10.37 -22.66
N THR A 208 -4.13 10.34 -22.98
CA THR A 208 -3.08 10.85 -22.07
C THR A 208 -3.23 12.35 -21.81
N GLY A 209 -3.84 13.13 -22.71
CA GLY A 209 -4.10 14.55 -22.50
C GLY A 209 -5.22 14.84 -21.48
N LYS A 210 -6.01 13.82 -21.10
CA LYS A 210 -6.97 13.89 -19.98
C LYS A 210 -6.30 13.70 -18.61
N LEU A 211 -5.03 13.30 -18.57
CA LEU A 211 -4.30 13.25 -17.32
C LEU A 211 -4.18 14.66 -16.76
N GLY A 212 -4.48 14.78 -15.46
CA GLY A 212 -4.44 16.05 -14.76
C GLY A 212 -3.01 16.48 -14.44
N HIS A 213 -2.79 16.82 -13.18
CA HIS A 213 -1.52 17.31 -12.69
C HIS A 213 -0.82 16.25 -11.85
N PHE A 214 0.45 15.98 -12.15
CA PHE A 214 1.21 14.94 -11.46
C PHE A 214 2.56 15.45 -10.95
N ALA A 215 3.12 14.72 -9.99
CA ALA A 215 4.50 14.88 -9.53
C ALA A 215 5.10 13.51 -9.22
N LEU A 216 6.34 13.28 -9.67
CA LEU A 216 7.15 12.16 -9.18
C LEU A 216 7.78 12.54 -7.85
N MET A 217 7.77 11.62 -6.89
CA MET A 217 8.06 11.92 -5.49
C MET A 217 9.43 11.40 -5.07
N LYS A 218 9.63 10.08 -5.10
CA LYS A 218 10.87 9.44 -4.64
C LYS A 218 11.07 8.09 -5.28
N VAL A 219 12.31 7.62 -5.28
CA VAL A 219 12.66 6.23 -5.59
C VAL A 219 12.88 5.46 -4.29
N ALA A 220 12.40 4.22 -4.24
CA ALA A 220 12.68 3.29 -3.15
C ALA A 220 13.11 1.93 -3.72
N GLY A 221 13.84 1.15 -2.92
CA GLY A 221 14.07 -0.26 -3.22
C GLY A 221 12.80 -1.08 -2.94
N ALA A 222 12.51 -2.04 -3.81
CA ALA A 222 11.48 -3.05 -3.63
C ALA A 222 12.07 -4.43 -3.95
N TYR A 223 11.43 -5.47 -3.45
CA TYR A 223 11.77 -6.85 -3.82
C TYR A 223 10.58 -7.46 -4.53
N TRP A 224 10.84 -8.18 -5.61
CA TRP A 224 9.77 -8.87 -6.33
C TRP A 224 9.01 -9.81 -5.38
N ARG A 225 7.69 -9.61 -5.29
CA ARG A 225 6.78 -10.29 -4.35
C ARG A 225 7.22 -10.25 -2.87
N GLY A 226 8.01 -9.25 -2.47
CA GLY A 226 8.54 -9.14 -1.11
C GLY A 226 9.56 -10.21 -0.72
N ASN A 227 10.12 -10.94 -1.71
CA ASN A 227 11.16 -11.93 -1.47
C ASN A 227 12.54 -11.26 -1.47
N GLU A 228 13.12 -11.04 -0.29
CA GLU A 228 14.44 -10.41 -0.10
C GLU A 228 15.60 -11.17 -0.76
N LYS A 229 15.39 -12.45 -1.13
CA LYS A 229 16.37 -13.26 -1.90
C LYS A 229 16.21 -13.14 -3.42
N GLY A 230 15.14 -12.48 -3.88
CA GLY A 230 14.83 -12.29 -5.29
C GLY A 230 15.48 -11.04 -5.89
N PRO A 231 15.15 -10.72 -7.16
CA PRO A 231 15.62 -9.50 -7.80
C PRO A 231 15.21 -8.25 -7.01
N MET A 232 16.16 -7.34 -6.82
CA MET A 232 15.91 -6.02 -6.26
C MET A 232 15.39 -5.11 -7.37
N LEU A 233 14.19 -4.59 -7.18
CA LEU A 233 13.51 -3.65 -8.06
C LEU A 233 13.63 -2.23 -7.51
N GLN A 234 13.38 -1.26 -8.38
CA GLN A 234 13.34 0.15 -8.05
C GLN A 234 11.94 0.68 -8.26
N ARG A 235 11.33 1.13 -7.16
CA ARG A 235 9.99 1.68 -7.11
C ARG A 235 10.03 3.19 -7.30
N ILE A 236 9.45 3.70 -8.37
CA ILE A 236 9.19 5.14 -8.50
C ILE A 236 7.80 5.42 -7.94
N TYR A 237 7.71 6.30 -6.94
CA TYR A 237 6.45 6.82 -6.42
C TYR A 237 6.07 8.12 -7.15
N GLY A 238 4.79 8.27 -7.45
CA GLY A 238 4.22 9.50 -7.99
C GLY A 238 2.84 9.79 -7.40
N THR A 239 2.32 10.98 -7.65
CA THR A 239 0.95 11.37 -7.32
C THR A 239 0.32 12.10 -8.49
N ALA A 240 -1.00 11.98 -8.65
CA ALA A 240 -1.77 12.64 -9.71
C ALA A 240 -3.13 13.12 -9.18
N TRP A 241 -3.54 14.30 -9.65
CA TRP A 241 -4.72 15.04 -9.19
C TRP A 241 -5.45 15.70 -10.36
N GLU A 242 -6.74 15.90 -10.20
CA GLU A 242 -7.64 16.51 -11.18
C GLU A 242 -7.32 17.97 -11.51
N SER A 243 -6.60 18.67 -10.62
CA SER A 243 -6.29 20.09 -10.76
C SER A 243 -4.92 20.44 -10.17
N LYS A 244 -4.34 21.54 -10.65
CA LYS A 244 -3.07 22.07 -10.16
C LYS A 244 -3.16 22.43 -8.67
N VAL A 245 -4.28 23.01 -8.27
CA VAL A 245 -4.55 23.41 -6.88
C VAL A 245 -4.56 22.19 -5.97
N ALA A 246 -5.27 21.12 -6.33
CA ALA A 246 -5.32 19.89 -5.53
C ALA A 246 -3.93 19.23 -5.39
N LEU A 247 -3.12 19.24 -6.46
CA LEU A 247 -1.73 18.78 -6.38
C LEU A 247 -0.91 19.65 -5.41
N GLU A 248 -0.96 20.97 -5.54
CA GLU A 248 -0.24 21.91 -4.68
C GLU A 248 -0.63 21.77 -3.20
N GLU A 249 -1.93 21.60 -2.91
CA GLU A 249 -2.44 21.31 -1.58
C GLU A 249 -1.87 20.01 -1.02
N HIS A 250 -1.87 18.93 -1.81
CA HIS A 250 -1.30 17.65 -1.40
C HIS A 250 0.20 17.76 -1.10
N ILE A 251 0.99 18.39 -1.99
CA ILE A 251 2.43 18.61 -1.77
C ILE A 251 2.67 19.45 -0.51
N THR A 252 1.86 20.48 -0.28
CA THR A 252 1.93 21.31 0.93
C THR A 252 1.67 20.48 2.19
N ARG A 253 0.67 19.60 2.18
CA ARG A 253 0.39 18.68 3.30
C ARG A 253 1.56 17.74 3.58
N LEU A 254 2.19 17.19 2.55
CA LEU A 254 3.37 16.34 2.72
C LEU A 254 4.54 17.11 3.35
N ALA A 255 4.81 18.34 2.92
CA ALA A 255 5.85 19.17 3.49
C ALA A 255 5.55 19.52 4.98
N GLU A 256 4.30 19.79 5.32
CA GLU A 256 3.90 20.01 6.71
C GLU A 256 4.00 18.72 7.57
N ALA A 257 3.70 17.56 7.00
CA ALA A 257 3.87 16.27 7.68
C ALA A 257 5.35 15.97 7.95
N GLU A 258 6.23 16.19 6.97
CA GLU A 258 7.68 16.03 7.13
C GLU A 258 8.25 16.96 8.22
N LYS A 259 7.71 18.18 8.34
CA LYS A 259 8.09 19.10 9.43
C LYS A 259 7.78 18.56 10.83
N ARG A 260 6.87 17.60 10.94
CA ARG A 260 6.37 17.01 12.19
C ARG A 260 6.79 15.55 12.36
N ASP A 261 7.71 15.07 11.51
CA ASP A 261 8.25 13.73 11.61
C ASP A 261 9.04 13.58 12.93
N HIS A 262 8.59 12.67 13.80
CA HIS A 262 9.21 12.45 15.11
C HIS A 262 10.67 12.02 14.99
N ARG A 263 11.09 11.41 13.88
CA ARG A 263 12.48 11.01 13.65
C ARG A 263 13.37 12.23 13.44
N ARG A 264 12.86 13.23 12.72
CA ARG A 264 13.56 14.50 12.52
C ARG A 264 13.63 15.28 13.83
N LEU A 265 12.48 15.43 14.49
CA LEU A 265 12.37 16.13 15.77
C LEU A 265 13.21 15.46 16.87
N ALA A 266 13.25 14.13 16.91
CA ALA A 266 14.07 13.37 17.86
C ALA A 266 15.55 13.77 17.80
N VAL A 267 16.09 13.96 16.59
CA VAL A 267 17.48 14.36 16.35
C VAL A 267 17.65 15.86 16.60
N GLU A 268 16.81 16.70 15.99
CA GLU A 268 16.89 18.17 16.11
C GLU A 268 16.80 18.64 17.57
N MET A 269 15.99 17.97 18.39
CA MET A 269 15.76 18.33 19.79
C MET A 269 16.66 17.56 20.78
N ASP A 270 17.52 16.65 20.30
CA ASP A 270 18.39 15.81 21.13
C ASP A 270 17.59 14.94 22.13
N LEU A 271 16.52 14.30 21.65
CA LEU A 271 15.65 13.45 22.47
C LEU A 271 16.12 12.00 22.51
N LEU A 272 16.51 11.45 21.36
CA LEU A 272 16.96 10.07 21.22
C LEU A 272 17.73 9.85 19.93
N SER A 273 18.43 8.73 19.84
CA SER A 273 19.13 8.27 18.63
C SER A 273 18.92 6.77 18.38
N PHE A 274 19.32 6.33 17.20
CA PHE A 274 19.38 4.91 16.80
C PHE A 274 20.80 4.59 16.29
N PRO A 275 21.78 4.40 17.18
CA PRO A 275 23.14 4.05 16.78
C PRO A 275 23.17 2.73 16.00
N SER A 276 23.85 2.71 14.86
CA SER A 276 23.96 1.53 14.00
C SER A 276 24.58 0.33 14.71
N GLU A 277 25.46 0.58 15.67
CA GLU A 277 26.21 -0.37 16.48
C GLU A 277 25.30 -1.21 17.38
N LEU A 278 24.12 -0.68 17.76
CA LEU A 278 23.12 -1.43 18.51
C LEU A 278 22.22 -2.28 17.60
N GLY A 279 22.13 -1.93 16.32
CA GLY A 279 21.21 -2.54 15.37
C GLY A 279 19.87 -1.81 15.24
N GLY A 280 19.18 -2.08 14.14
CA GLY A 280 17.95 -1.39 13.77
C GLY A 280 16.81 -1.60 14.78
N GLY A 281 16.09 -0.51 15.07
CA GLY A 281 14.89 -0.57 15.90
C GLY A 281 15.21 -0.73 17.39
N LEU A 282 16.33 -0.18 17.87
CA LEU A 282 16.69 -0.12 19.28
C LEU A 282 17.07 1.33 19.62
N ALA A 283 16.14 2.04 20.25
CA ALA A 283 16.28 3.47 20.55
C ALA A 283 17.13 3.72 21.79
N VAL A 284 18.02 4.71 21.71
CA VAL A 284 18.79 5.23 22.84
C VAL A 284 18.20 6.56 23.27
N TRP A 285 17.60 6.60 24.45
CA TRP A 285 17.00 7.82 24.99
C TRP A 285 18.08 8.73 25.57
N HIS A 286 18.18 9.96 25.06
CA HIS A 286 19.10 10.99 25.55
C HIS A 286 18.50 11.70 26.76
N PRO A 287 19.24 12.53 27.53
CA PRO A 287 18.72 13.14 28.76
C PRO A 287 17.37 13.86 28.58
N LYS A 288 17.17 14.63 27.51
CA LYS A 288 15.92 15.35 27.26
C LYS A 288 14.76 14.39 26.97
N GLY A 289 14.96 13.40 26.10
CA GLY A 289 13.94 12.38 25.83
C GLY A 289 13.68 11.49 27.06
N GLY A 290 14.72 11.22 27.85
CA GLY A 290 14.63 10.49 29.11
C GLY A 290 13.71 11.19 30.11
N ILE A 291 13.76 12.52 30.21
CA ILE A 291 12.81 13.29 31.02
C ILE A 291 11.38 13.17 30.49
N VAL A 292 11.17 13.28 29.18
CA VAL A 292 9.83 13.11 28.57
C VAL A 292 9.27 11.72 28.90
N ARG A 293 10.06 10.67 28.65
CA ARG A 293 9.71 9.29 28.97
C ARG A 293 9.41 9.12 30.47
N LYS A 294 10.27 9.63 31.35
CA LYS A 294 10.07 9.58 32.80
C LYS A 294 8.74 10.21 33.21
N LEU A 295 8.41 11.39 32.68
CA LEU A 295 7.14 12.07 33.00
C LEU A 295 5.92 11.26 32.55
N MET A 296 5.97 10.66 31.35
CA MET A 296 4.91 9.77 30.85
C MET A 296 4.74 8.53 31.73
N GLU A 297 5.86 7.88 32.07
CA GLU A 297 5.82 6.69 32.91
C GLU A 297 5.35 7.02 34.34
N ASP A 298 5.80 8.14 34.94
CA ASP A 298 5.36 8.57 36.27
C ASP A 298 3.87 8.87 36.31
N TYR A 299 3.34 9.52 35.26
CA TYR A 299 1.90 9.70 35.11
C TYR A 299 1.19 8.35 35.02
N SER A 300 1.67 7.41 34.20
CA SER A 300 1.10 6.07 34.10
C SER A 300 1.11 5.34 35.45
N ARG A 301 2.23 5.35 36.19
CA ARG A 301 2.33 4.78 37.54
C ARG A 301 1.30 5.41 38.48
N HIS A 302 1.19 6.74 38.49
CA HIS A 302 0.22 7.42 39.34
C HIS A 302 -1.24 7.02 39.04
N ARG A 303 -1.59 6.93 37.75
CA ARG A 303 -2.93 6.49 37.32
C ARG A 303 -3.22 5.05 37.73
N HIS A 304 -2.27 4.14 37.53
CA HIS A 304 -2.42 2.72 37.88
C HIS A 304 -2.48 2.49 39.39
N GLN A 305 -1.64 3.20 40.17
CA GLN A 305 -1.67 3.16 41.64
C GLN A 305 -3.04 3.59 42.18
N ASN A 306 -3.59 4.69 41.68
CA ASN A 306 -4.92 5.17 42.07
C ASN A 306 -6.07 4.32 41.50
N GLY A 307 -5.80 3.52 40.48
CA GLY A 307 -6.75 2.59 39.85
C GLY A 307 -6.83 1.22 40.51
N GLY A 308 -6.09 0.98 41.61
CA GLY A 308 -6.07 -0.31 42.30
C GLY A 308 -5.30 -1.40 41.56
N TYR A 309 -4.34 -1.01 40.70
CA TYR A 309 -3.41 -1.95 40.07
C TYR A 309 -2.25 -2.28 41.01
N GLN A 310 -1.77 -3.52 40.93
CA GLN A 310 -0.63 -4.02 41.68
C GLN A 310 0.58 -4.09 40.77
N PHE A 311 1.63 -3.37 41.15
CA PHE A 311 2.87 -3.28 40.37
C PHE A 311 3.67 -4.57 40.50
N VAL A 312 4.05 -5.12 39.36
CA VAL A 312 4.90 -6.31 39.25
C VAL A 312 6.07 -6.04 38.31
N PHE A 313 7.11 -6.86 38.42
CA PHE A 313 8.29 -6.80 37.55
C PHE A 313 8.64 -8.21 37.12
N THR A 314 8.75 -8.44 35.82
CA THR A 314 9.02 -9.77 35.28
C THR A 314 10.29 -9.77 34.41
N PRO A 315 11.06 -10.87 34.38
CA PRO A 315 12.28 -10.95 33.58
C PRO A 315 12.06 -10.68 32.09
N HIS A 316 13.13 -10.29 31.39
CA HIS A 316 13.10 -10.13 29.93
C HIS A 316 13.24 -11.46 29.17
N LEU A 317 13.79 -12.49 29.81
CA LEU A 317 14.02 -13.79 29.22
C LEU A 317 13.14 -14.84 29.89
N ALA A 318 12.63 -15.79 29.12
CA ALA A 318 11.97 -16.96 29.66
C ALA A 318 12.26 -18.20 28.82
N ASN A 319 12.15 -19.36 29.46
CA ASN A 319 12.30 -20.66 28.81
C ASN A 319 11.19 -20.86 27.76
N ALA A 320 11.53 -21.53 26.66
CA ALA A 320 10.63 -21.88 25.56
C ALA A 320 9.31 -22.51 26.07
N ASP A 321 9.37 -23.41 27.05
CA ASP A 321 8.20 -24.12 27.60
C ASP A 321 7.08 -23.16 28.05
N LEU A 322 7.43 -21.98 28.58
CA LEU A 322 6.44 -20.97 28.98
C LEU A 322 5.68 -20.40 27.76
N PHE A 323 6.40 -20.16 26.67
CA PHE A 323 5.82 -19.65 25.43
C PHE A 323 5.10 -20.72 24.63
N GLU A 324 5.49 -22.00 24.75
CA GLU A 324 4.73 -23.14 24.24
C GLU A 324 3.42 -23.30 25.00
N THR A 325 3.49 -23.33 26.33
CA THR A 325 2.32 -23.46 27.22
C THR A 325 1.30 -22.35 26.99
N SER A 326 1.76 -21.13 26.72
CA SER A 326 0.89 -19.99 26.42
C SER A 326 0.46 -19.89 24.96
N GLY A 327 0.93 -20.78 24.07
CA GLY A 327 0.59 -20.82 22.65
C GLY A 327 1.34 -19.82 21.76
N HIS A 328 2.15 -18.93 22.34
CA HIS A 328 2.87 -17.90 21.59
C HIS A 328 3.91 -18.46 20.63
N LEU A 329 4.60 -19.56 20.99
CA LEU A 329 5.52 -20.21 20.06
C LEU A 329 4.80 -20.89 18.89
N HIS A 330 3.51 -21.19 18.99
CA HIS A 330 2.76 -21.74 17.86
C HIS A 330 2.35 -20.64 16.86
N PHE A 331 1.82 -19.52 17.37
CA PHE A 331 1.24 -18.47 16.52
C PHE A 331 2.16 -17.28 16.22
N TYR A 332 3.20 -17.07 17.04
CA TYR A 332 4.00 -15.84 17.04
C TYR A 332 5.50 -16.08 16.85
N LYS A 333 5.92 -17.32 16.57
CA LYS A 333 7.34 -17.70 16.43
C LYS A 333 8.13 -16.80 15.47
N ASP A 334 7.56 -16.50 14.31
CA ASP A 334 8.22 -15.69 13.28
C ASP A 334 8.38 -14.21 13.68
N GLY A 335 7.58 -13.75 14.66
CA GLY A 335 7.68 -12.42 15.26
C GLY A 335 8.53 -12.37 16.52
N MET A 336 9.08 -13.50 16.99
CA MET A 336 9.97 -13.57 18.15
C MET A 336 11.43 -13.47 17.72
N TYR A 337 12.28 -12.96 18.60
CA TYR A 337 13.72 -13.06 18.39
C TYR A 337 14.15 -14.53 18.33
N PRO A 338 15.22 -14.85 17.57
CA PRO A 338 15.75 -16.22 17.53
C PRO A 338 16.05 -16.78 18.93
N PRO A 339 15.88 -18.11 19.12
CA PRO A 339 16.19 -18.74 20.39
C PRO A 339 17.65 -18.57 20.78
N MET A 340 17.89 -18.45 22.08
CA MET A 340 19.19 -18.62 22.70
C MET A 340 19.28 -20.04 23.26
N GLU A 341 20.09 -20.87 22.63
CA GLU A 341 20.34 -22.24 23.09
C GLU A 341 21.37 -22.24 24.22
N MET A 342 20.96 -22.72 25.39
CA MET A 342 21.79 -22.86 26.58
C MET A 342 21.91 -24.34 26.97
N ASP A 343 22.87 -24.66 27.84
CA ASP A 343 23.07 -26.00 28.39
C ASP A 343 21.86 -26.53 29.18
N ASN A 344 21.06 -25.63 29.75
CA ASN A 344 19.87 -25.94 30.55
C ASN A 344 18.54 -25.60 29.84
N GLY A 345 18.56 -25.44 28.52
CA GLY A 345 17.36 -25.28 27.70
C GLY A 345 17.40 -24.08 26.75
N THR A 346 16.28 -23.86 26.07
CA THR A 346 16.13 -22.81 25.06
C THR A 346 15.40 -21.61 25.65
N TYR A 347 15.95 -20.41 25.46
CA TYR A 347 15.40 -19.16 26.00
C TYR A 347 15.05 -18.17 24.90
N TYR A 348 14.02 -17.37 25.17
CA TYR A 348 13.60 -16.28 24.29
C TYR A 348 13.50 -14.96 25.05
N PRO A 349 13.88 -13.82 24.42
CA PRO A 349 13.39 -12.52 24.83
C PRO A 349 11.86 -12.48 24.75
N LYS A 350 11.19 -11.98 25.80
CA LYS A 350 9.74 -11.97 25.86
C LYS A 350 9.15 -11.05 24.78
N PRO A 351 8.21 -11.53 23.94
CA PRO A 351 7.49 -10.70 22.98
C PRO A 351 6.29 -9.97 23.60
N MET A 352 5.92 -10.35 24.83
CA MET A 352 4.79 -9.84 25.62
C MET A 352 4.90 -10.28 27.09
N ASN A 353 4.16 -9.63 27.98
CA ASN A 353 4.26 -9.87 29.43
C ASN A 353 3.21 -10.88 29.96
N CYS A 354 2.16 -11.22 29.18
CA CYS A 354 1.04 -12.05 29.64
C CYS A 354 1.46 -13.38 30.29
N PRO A 355 2.40 -14.19 29.73
CA PRO A 355 2.70 -15.50 30.32
C PRO A 355 3.31 -15.35 31.72
N MET A 356 4.11 -14.30 31.93
CA MET A 356 4.76 -14.03 33.21
C MET A 356 3.75 -13.53 34.25
N HIS A 357 2.77 -12.72 33.86
CA HIS A 357 1.70 -12.27 34.75
C HIS A 357 0.80 -13.45 35.16
N CYS A 358 0.57 -14.41 34.26
CA CYS A 358 -0.11 -15.67 34.59
C CYS A 358 0.66 -16.51 35.63
N LEU A 359 2.00 -16.50 35.61
CA LEU A 359 2.80 -17.17 36.64
C LEU A 359 2.60 -16.55 38.02
N ILE A 360 2.55 -15.21 38.11
CA ILE A 360 2.27 -14.49 39.37
C ILE A 360 0.86 -14.81 39.88
N TYR A 361 -0.12 -14.89 38.99
CA TYR A 361 -1.47 -15.29 39.35
C TYR A 361 -1.48 -16.72 39.93
N ARG A 362 -0.81 -17.65 39.24
CA ARG A 362 -0.75 -19.10 39.56
C ARG A 362 0.08 -19.44 40.80
N ASP A 363 1.02 -18.58 41.22
CA ASP A 363 1.97 -18.85 42.32
C ASP A 363 1.30 -19.30 43.63
N ARG A 364 0.06 -18.88 43.88
CA ARG A 364 -0.76 -19.39 44.98
C ARG A 364 -2.22 -19.47 44.63
N GLN A 365 -2.96 -20.26 45.42
CA GLN A 365 -4.41 -20.30 45.36
C GLN A 365 -5.01 -18.91 45.66
N ARG A 366 -6.01 -18.51 44.88
CA ARG A 366 -6.70 -17.22 44.98
C ARG A 366 -8.16 -17.40 45.37
N SER A 367 -8.67 -16.55 46.26
CA SER A 367 -10.09 -16.47 46.58
C SER A 367 -10.84 -15.61 45.57
N TYR A 368 -12.12 -15.90 45.30
CA TYR A 368 -12.98 -15.03 44.48
C TYR A 368 -13.06 -13.59 45.04
N ARG A 369 -12.85 -13.41 46.35
CA ARG A 369 -12.83 -12.10 47.02
C ARG A 369 -11.61 -11.25 46.66
N GLU A 370 -10.53 -11.86 46.17
CA GLU A 370 -9.34 -11.16 45.69
C GLU A 370 -9.53 -10.64 44.25
N LEU A 371 -10.61 -11.02 43.58
CA LEU A 371 -10.92 -10.59 42.21
C LEU A 371 -11.84 -9.35 42.22
N PRO A 372 -11.67 -8.43 41.25
CA PRO A 372 -10.69 -8.45 40.16
C PRO A 372 -9.27 -8.11 40.61
N LEU A 373 -8.32 -8.98 40.25
CA LEU A 373 -6.89 -8.75 40.45
C LEU A 373 -6.32 -8.07 39.22
N ARG A 374 -5.67 -6.93 39.39
CA ARG A 374 -5.08 -6.13 38.29
C ARG A 374 -3.58 -6.08 38.45
N LEU A 375 -2.84 -6.78 37.61
CA LEU A 375 -1.37 -6.71 37.59
C LEU A 375 -0.93 -5.69 36.56
N PHE A 376 0.02 -4.82 36.91
CA PHE A 376 0.56 -3.79 36.03
C PHE A 376 2.09 -3.84 36.00
N GLU A 377 2.66 -3.69 34.81
CA GLU A 377 4.10 -3.62 34.61
C GLU A 377 4.40 -2.63 33.47
N LEU A 378 5.39 -1.75 33.66
CA LEU A 378 6.05 -1.08 32.53
C LEU A 378 6.97 -2.09 31.85
N GLY A 379 6.36 -3.02 31.12
CA GLY A 379 6.98 -4.25 30.65
C GLY A 379 7.71 -4.03 29.34
N THR A 380 9.03 -4.16 29.37
CA THR A 380 9.88 -4.09 28.18
C THR A 380 9.90 -5.43 27.46
N VAL A 381 9.52 -5.41 26.19
CA VAL A 381 9.37 -6.59 25.32
C VAL A 381 10.16 -6.40 24.04
N TYR A 382 10.40 -7.53 23.34
CA TYR A 382 11.19 -7.57 22.13
C TYR A 382 10.46 -8.32 21.02
N ARG A 383 10.29 -7.68 19.85
CA ARG A 383 9.66 -8.26 18.67
C ARG A 383 10.60 -8.21 17.47
N TYR A 384 10.70 -9.32 16.75
CA TYR A 384 11.53 -9.43 15.57
C TYR A 384 10.83 -8.84 14.34
N GLU A 385 10.70 -7.52 14.34
CA GLU A 385 10.19 -6.77 13.19
C GLU A 385 11.20 -6.81 12.03
N ARG A 386 10.71 -7.01 10.80
CA ARG A 386 11.56 -7.03 9.60
C ARG A 386 12.26 -5.69 9.45
N ALA A 387 13.55 -5.69 9.09
CA ALA A 387 14.38 -4.49 9.07
C ALA A 387 13.78 -3.36 8.20
N GLY A 388 13.24 -3.70 7.03
CA GLY A 388 12.59 -2.74 6.12
C GLY A 388 11.27 -2.14 6.64
N THR A 389 10.70 -2.67 7.74
CA THR A 389 9.45 -2.17 8.33
C THR A 389 9.67 -1.26 9.53
N LEU A 390 10.92 -1.12 10.01
CA LEU A 390 11.24 -0.30 11.16
C LEU A 390 11.05 1.19 10.85
N HIS A 391 10.43 1.92 11.79
CA HIS A 391 10.10 3.32 11.58
C HIS A 391 10.17 4.14 12.88
N GLY A 392 11.36 4.63 13.22
CA GLY A 392 11.62 5.41 14.43
C GLY A 392 11.02 4.75 15.68
N LEU A 393 10.23 5.50 16.45
CA LEU A 393 9.48 4.97 17.61
C LEU A 393 8.12 4.33 17.28
N LEU A 394 7.58 4.49 16.06
CA LEU A 394 6.26 3.93 15.73
C LEU A 394 6.30 2.42 15.48
N ARG A 395 7.41 1.92 14.93
CA ARG A 395 7.64 0.48 14.72
C ARG A 395 9.09 0.14 15.01
N ILE A 396 9.32 -0.53 16.14
CA ILE A 396 10.61 -0.73 16.78
C ILE A 396 10.70 -2.15 17.33
N ARG A 397 11.92 -2.68 17.54
CA ARG A 397 12.11 -4.06 18.03
C ARG A 397 12.11 -4.17 19.54
N GLY A 398 12.63 -3.18 20.26
CA GLY A 398 12.60 -3.12 21.72
C GLY A 398 11.76 -1.94 22.19
N PHE A 399 10.74 -2.20 23.00
CA PHE A 399 9.85 -1.15 23.51
C PHE A 399 9.26 -1.54 24.87
N THR A 400 8.80 -0.53 25.60
CA THR A 400 8.15 -0.69 26.91
C THR A 400 6.68 -0.34 26.77
N GLN A 401 5.82 -1.26 27.19
CA GLN A 401 4.37 -1.04 27.26
C GLN A 401 3.98 -0.72 28.69
N ASP A 402 2.99 0.15 28.88
CA ASP A 402 2.25 0.30 30.13
C ASP A 402 1.24 -0.85 30.27
N ASP A 403 1.76 -2.07 30.33
CA ASP A 403 1.01 -3.30 30.17
C ASP A 403 0.27 -3.71 31.45
N SER A 404 -0.89 -4.34 31.29
CA SER A 404 -1.66 -4.85 32.40
C SER A 404 -2.50 -6.06 32.04
N HIS A 405 -2.58 -7.00 32.99
CA HIS A 405 -3.43 -8.18 32.90
C HIS A 405 -4.39 -8.19 34.09
N ILE A 406 -5.68 -8.21 33.79
CA ILE A 406 -6.76 -8.22 34.79
C ILE A 406 -7.37 -9.61 34.83
N PHE A 407 -7.28 -10.26 35.98
CA PHE A 407 -7.93 -11.54 36.25
C PHE A 407 -9.25 -11.26 36.98
N CYS A 408 -10.35 -11.70 36.39
CA CYS A 408 -11.70 -11.53 36.93
C CYS A 408 -12.50 -12.83 36.82
N THR A 409 -13.65 -12.88 37.47
CA THR A 409 -14.63 -13.94 37.23
C THR A 409 -15.24 -13.78 35.83
N GLU A 410 -15.81 -14.86 35.30
CA GLU A 410 -16.68 -14.79 34.11
C GLU A 410 -17.89 -13.88 34.33
#